data_AF-M3PMN0-F1
#
_entry.id   AF-M3PMN0-F1
#
_cell.length_a   1.000
_cell.length_b   1.000
_cell.length_c   1.000
_cell.angle_alpha   90.00
_cell.angle_beta   90.00
_cell.angle_gamma   90.00
#
_symmetry.space_group_name_H-M   'P 1'
#
loop_
_entity.id
_entity.type
_entity.pdbx_description
1 polymer ?
#
loop_
_entity_poly.entity_id
_entity_poly.type
_entity_poly.pdbx_seq_one_letter_code
_entity_poly.pdbx_strand_id
1 'polypeptide(L)'
;MILENASEYAEYLPGVFDELGFDGSFEVIENNIHLNITPSENQETPTKEQVLETLKELTLKQKKQGIEARINAICKEKILKDFKSEVLGSLHAYDLTLEDQANLQALVIAGIDSVFRCAEVSNGVIGFKTYKKHTKAQLLRLSKEALKFKSDLILFYGREKERLQAVTSLEALEKFHIKEYLT
;
A
#
# COMPACT_ATOMS: atom_id res chain seq x y z
N MET A 1 -16.39 -30.89 12.61
CA MET A 1 -17.10 -30.19 11.50
C MET A 1 -16.19 -30.20 10.27
N ILE A 2 -16.72 -30.30 9.04
CA ILE A 2 -15.91 -30.28 7.82
C ILE A 2 -16.31 -29.07 6.95
N LEU A 3 -15.32 -28.25 6.58
CA LEU A 3 -15.45 -27.19 5.59
C LEU A 3 -14.87 -27.69 4.25
N GLU A 4 -15.73 -27.83 3.26
CA GLU A 4 -15.35 -28.35 1.94
C GLU A 4 -14.65 -27.27 1.11
N ASN A 5 -13.61 -27.65 0.37
CA ASN A 5 -12.88 -26.78 -0.56
C ASN A 5 -12.39 -25.46 0.06
N ALA A 6 -11.94 -25.50 1.31
CA ALA A 6 -11.59 -24.32 2.08
C ALA A 6 -10.12 -24.28 2.51
N SER A 7 -9.29 -25.22 2.05
CA SER A 7 -7.88 -25.35 2.45
C SER A 7 -7.08 -24.06 2.29
N GLU A 8 -7.37 -23.27 1.26
CA GLU A 8 -6.73 -21.97 0.98
C GLU A 8 -6.98 -20.90 2.05
N TYR A 9 -7.96 -21.11 2.93
CA TYR A 9 -8.32 -20.20 4.01
C TYR A 9 -7.83 -20.67 5.39
N ALA A 10 -7.06 -21.75 5.46
CA ALA A 10 -6.63 -22.35 6.72
C ALA A 10 -5.83 -21.37 7.61
N GLU A 11 -5.08 -20.44 7.01
CA GLU A 11 -4.32 -19.42 7.74
C GLU A 11 -5.20 -18.43 8.53
N TYR A 12 -6.49 -18.29 8.16
CA TYR A 12 -7.42 -17.37 8.81
C TYR A 12 -8.22 -18.01 9.95
N LEU A 13 -8.18 -19.35 10.09
CA LEU A 13 -8.93 -20.08 11.11
C LEU A 13 -8.60 -19.69 12.55
N PRO A 14 -7.35 -19.39 12.94
CA PRO A 14 -7.06 -18.92 14.29
C PRO A 14 -7.92 -17.69 14.67
N GLY A 15 -8.10 -16.76 13.75
CA GLY A 15 -8.97 -15.60 13.97
C GLY A 15 -10.45 -15.95 14.07
N VAL A 16 -10.89 -17.04 13.41
CA VAL A 16 -12.28 -17.52 13.55
C VAL A 16 -12.52 -18.09 14.94
N PHE A 17 -11.54 -18.80 15.49
CA PHE A 17 -11.62 -19.36 16.85
C PHE A 17 -11.70 -18.24 17.89
N ASP A 18 -10.86 -17.21 17.72
CA ASP A 18 -10.86 -16.01 18.57
C ASP A 18 -12.19 -15.24 18.49
N GLU A 19 -12.71 -15.00 17.28
CA GLU A 19 -13.92 -14.19 17.05
C GLU A 19 -15.20 -14.89 17.53
N LEU A 20 -15.32 -16.20 17.27
CA LEU A 20 -16.46 -16.99 17.72
C LEU A 20 -16.29 -17.52 19.16
N GLY A 21 -15.12 -17.31 19.76
CA GLY A 21 -14.83 -17.62 21.15
C GLY A 21 -14.91 -19.11 21.48
N PHE A 22 -14.43 -19.99 20.59
CA PHE A 22 -14.39 -21.43 20.81
C PHE A 22 -12.97 -22.00 20.67
N ASP A 23 -12.68 -23.04 21.45
CA ASP A 23 -11.41 -23.75 21.41
C ASP A 23 -11.45 -24.95 20.47
N GLY A 24 -10.33 -25.27 19.84
CA GLY A 24 -10.23 -26.45 19.00
C GLY A 24 -8.91 -26.58 18.28
N SER A 25 -8.86 -27.59 17.41
CA SER A 25 -7.80 -27.76 16.42
C SER A 25 -8.41 -27.95 15.04
N PHE A 26 -7.57 -27.83 14.02
CA PHE A 26 -7.98 -28.16 12.67
C PHE A 26 -6.89 -28.90 11.93
N GLU A 27 -7.30 -29.72 10.98
CA GLU A 27 -6.43 -30.41 10.04
C GLU A 27 -6.90 -30.14 8.62
N VAL A 28 -5.95 -29.94 7.71
CA VAL A 28 -6.26 -29.84 6.28
C VAL A 28 -6.08 -31.22 5.68
N ILE A 29 -7.16 -31.78 5.13
CA ILE A 29 -7.17 -33.08 4.46
C ILE A 29 -7.61 -32.85 3.02
N GLU A 30 -6.71 -33.12 2.08
CA GLU A 30 -6.88 -32.77 0.66
C GLU A 30 -7.21 -31.28 0.48
N ASN A 31 -8.44 -30.95 0.07
CA ASN A 31 -8.91 -29.57 -0.08
C ASN A 31 -9.86 -29.11 1.04
N ASN A 32 -10.07 -29.94 2.06
CA ASN A 32 -11.05 -29.72 3.11
C ASN A 32 -10.36 -29.34 4.43
N ILE A 33 -11.06 -28.56 5.26
CA ILE A 33 -10.66 -28.28 6.64
C ILE A 33 -11.53 -29.12 7.56
N HIS A 34 -10.91 -29.95 8.38
CA HIS A 34 -11.53 -30.73 9.44
C HIS A 34 -11.34 -30.00 10.77
N LEU A 35 -12.43 -29.47 11.32
CA LEU A 35 -12.44 -28.78 12.61
C LEU A 35 -12.79 -29.74 13.73
N ASN A 36 -11.90 -29.81 14.72
CA ASN A 36 -12.06 -30.53 15.98
C ASN A 36 -12.37 -29.50 17.08
N ILE A 37 -13.66 -29.24 17.29
CA ILE A 37 -14.14 -28.25 18.27
C ILE A 37 -14.14 -28.90 19.65
N THR A 38 -13.55 -28.23 20.64
CA THR A 38 -13.60 -28.63 22.04
C THR A 38 -14.71 -27.83 22.73
N PRO A 39 -15.82 -28.46 23.15
CA PRO A 39 -16.88 -27.76 23.85
C PRO A 39 -16.36 -27.25 25.20
N SER A 40 -16.59 -25.98 25.51
CA SER A 40 -16.40 -25.44 26.86
C SER A 40 -17.72 -25.50 27.63
N GLU A 41 -17.65 -25.59 28.97
CA GLU A 41 -18.86 -25.55 29.81
C GLU A 41 -19.56 -24.19 29.64
N ASN A 42 -20.80 -24.22 29.12
CA ASN A 42 -21.69 -23.07 28.88
C ASN A 42 -21.54 -22.31 27.54
N GLN A 43 -20.83 -22.84 26.54
CA GLN A 43 -20.86 -22.27 25.17
C GLN A 43 -21.56 -23.21 24.19
N GLU A 44 -22.47 -22.65 23.37
CA GLU A 44 -23.02 -23.36 22.23
C GLU A 44 -21.93 -23.57 21.18
N THR A 45 -21.81 -24.80 20.67
CA THR A 45 -20.90 -25.08 19.56
C THR A 45 -21.34 -24.30 18.32
N PRO A 46 -20.43 -23.60 17.63
CA PRO A 46 -20.79 -22.81 16.46
C PRO A 46 -21.28 -23.71 15.33
N THR A 47 -22.21 -23.19 14.51
CA THR A 47 -22.71 -23.88 13.32
C THR A 47 -21.70 -23.79 12.17
N LYS A 48 -21.85 -24.68 11.17
CA LYS A 48 -20.99 -24.66 9.97
C LYS A 48 -21.11 -23.33 9.23
N GLU A 49 -22.31 -22.77 9.21
CA GLU A 49 -22.64 -21.50 8.57
C GLU A 49 -21.95 -20.34 9.29
N GLN A 50 -22.01 -20.28 10.63
CA GLN A 50 -21.34 -19.24 11.43
C GLN A 50 -19.81 -19.24 11.21
N VAL A 51 -19.20 -20.43 11.25
CA VAL A 51 -17.77 -20.60 10.99
C VAL A 51 -17.41 -20.14 9.57
N LEU A 52 -18.20 -20.55 8.57
CA LEU A 52 -17.92 -20.23 7.17
C LEU A 52 -18.09 -18.72 6.87
N GLU A 53 -19.11 -18.08 7.46
CA GLU A 53 -19.34 -16.65 7.34
C GLU A 53 -18.19 -15.86 7.97
N THR A 54 -17.85 -16.18 9.22
CA THR A 54 -16.73 -15.53 9.93
C THR A 54 -15.40 -15.73 9.19
N LEU A 55 -15.15 -16.95 8.68
CA LEU A 55 -13.95 -17.25 7.90
C LEU A 55 -13.86 -16.38 6.65
N LYS A 56 -14.97 -16.21 5.91
CA LYS A 56 -15.01 -15.36 4.71
C LYS A 56 -14.78 -13.90 5.05
N GLU A 57 -15.40 -13.40 6.12
CA GLU A 57 -15.26 -12.01 6.56
C GLU A 57 -13.83 -11.69 6.98
N LEU A 58 -13.22 -12.54 7.81
CA LEU A 58 -11.84 -12.37 8.25
C LEU A 58 -10.86 -12.48 7.08
N THR A 59 -11.06 -13.46 6.20
CA THR A 59 -10.25 -13.59 4.97
C THR A 59 -10.33 -12.31 4.13
N LEU A 60 -11.54 -11.81 3.86
CA LEU A 60 -11.76 -10.60 3.06
C LEU A 60 -11.07 -9.39 3.70
N LYS A 61 -11.23 -9.23 5.02
CA LYS A 61 -10.60 -8.15 5.81
C LYS A 61 -9.08 -8.20 5.74
N GLN A 62 -8.47 -9.35 5.99
CA GLN A 62 -7.02 -9.49 6.01
C GLN A 62 -6.41 -9.34 4.61
N LYS A 63 -7.00 -9.97 3.58
CA LYS A 63 -6.53 -9.79 2.19
C LYS A 63 -6.62 -8.33 1.74
N LYS A 64 -7.69 -7.60 2.11
CA LYS A 64 -7.78 -6.14 1.85
C LYS A 64 -6.66 -5.36 2.54
N GLN A 65 -6.38 -5.63 3.81
CA GLN A 65 -5.29 -4.97 4.53
C GLN A 65 -3.94 -5.19 3.86
N GLY A 66 -3.67 -6.41 3.36
CA GLY A 66 -2.46 -6.72 2.59
C GLY A 66 -2.34 -5.92 1.29
N ILE A 67 -3.43 -5.81 0.53
CA ILE A 67 -3.46 -5.01 -0.71
C ILE A 67 -3.30 -3.52 -0.39
N GLU A 68 -3.95 -3.01 0.66
CA GLU A 68 -3.82 -1.63 1.09
C GLU A 68 -2.37 -1.30 1.48
N ALA A 69 -1.72 -2.17 2.25
CA ALA A 69 -0.31 -2.02 2.61
C ALA A 69 0.59 -1.95 1.36
N ARG A 70 0.32 -2.80 0.36
CA ARG A 70 1.03 -2.77 -0.92
C ARG A 70 0.79 -1.46 -1.69
N ILE A 71 -0.45 -0.95 -1.74
CA ILE A 71 -0.77 0.34 -2.35
C ILE A 71 0.04 1.47 -1.68
N ASN A 72 0.05 1.51 -0.35
CA ASN A 72 0.79 2.51 0.41
C ASN A 72 2.31 2.42 0.15
N ALA A 73 2.85 1.21 0.07
CA ALA A 73 4.28 0.98 -0.23
C ALA A 73 4.65 1.49 -1.63
N ILE A 74 3.86 1.15 -2.66
CA ILE A 74 4.09 1.61 -4.03
C ILE A 74 4.00 3.14 -4.11
N CYS A 75 2.95 3.74 -3.56
CA CYS A 75 2.78 5.19 -3.54
C CYS A 75 3.99 5.89 -2.89
N LYS A 76 4.45 5.38 -1.74
CA LYS A 76 5.62 5.91 -1.03
C LYS A 76 6.88 5.78 -1.87
N GLU A 77 7.13 4.63 -2.47
CA GLU A 77 8.31 4.41 -3.30
C GLU A 77 8.36 5.36 -4.50
N LYS A 78 7.25 5.52 -5.22
CA LYS A 78 7.15 6.45 -6.35
C LYS A 78 7.39 7.89 -5.95
N ILE A 79 6.78 8.35 -4.84
CA ILE A 79 7.03 9.70 -4.33
C ILE A 79 8.52 9.91 -4.07
N LEU A 80 9.19 8.93 -3.45
CA LEU A 80 10.60 9.06 -3.05
C LEU A 80 11.57 9.04 -4.23
N LYS A 81 11.29 8.28 -5.29
CA LYS A 81 12.30 7.93 -6.32
C LYS A 81 12.01 8.46 -7.73
N ASP A 82 10.74 8.70 -8.07
CA ASP A 82 10.35 8.91 -9.48
C ASP A 82 10.27 10.39 -9.87
N PHE A 83 10.47 11.32 -8.93
CA PHE A 83 10.36 12.74 -9.23
C PHE A 83 11.53 13.25 -10.07
N LYS A 84 11.20 13.84 -11.23
CA LYS A 84 12.14 14.46 -12.16
C LYS A 84 11.65 15.85 -12.57
N SER A 85 12.58 16.77 -12.81
CA SER A 85 12.28 18.14 -13.21
C SER A 85 13.37 18.70 -14.13
N GLU A 86 12.96 19.55 -15.07
CA GLU A 86 13.83 20.27 -15.99
C GLU A 86 14.15 21.69 -15.51
N VAL A 87 13.97 21.98 -14.23
CA VAL A 87 14.12 23.34 -13.68
C VAL A 87 15.51 23.96 -13.86
N LEU A 88 16.54 23.12 -14.02
CA LEU A 88 17.92 23.53 -14.31
C LEU A 88 18.20 23.70 -15.82
N GLY A 89 17.19 23.57 -16.68
CA GLY A 89 17.32 23.61 -18.15
C GLY A 89 17.57 22.24 -18.80
N SER A 90 17.76 21.19 -18.00
CA SER A 90 17.80 19.79 -18.45
C SER A 90 17.22 18.87 -17.38
N LEU A 91 16.85 17.65 -17.77
CA LEU A 91 16.19 16.69 -16.89
C LEU A 91 17.09 16.25 -15.74
N HIS A 92 16.60 16.40 -14.52
CA HIS A 92 17.26 15.95 -13.30
C HIS A 92 16.30 15.14 -12.44
N ALA A 93 16.81 14.09 -11.79
CA ALA A 93 16.12 13.32 -10.77
C ALA A 93 16.42 13.89 -9.38
N TYR A 94 15.38 13.98 -8.56
CA TYR A 94 15.42 14.53 -7.21
C TYR A 94 14.90 13.48 -6.23
N ASP A 95 15.53 13.42 -5.05
CA ASP A 95 14.93 12.70 -3.93
C ASP A 95 13.86 13.56 -3.28
N LEU A 96 12.81 12.90 -2.79
CA LEU A 96 11.78 13.55 -1.98
C LEU A 96 11.64 12.84 -0.63
N THR A 97 12.75 12.52 0.04
CA THR A 97 12.66 12.10 1.44
C THR A 97 12.06 13.23 2.30
N LEU A 98 11.66 12.93 3.54
CA LEU A 98 11.11 13.97 4.42
C LEU A 98 12.10 15.11 4.64
N GLU A 99 13.39 14.79 4.74
CA GLU A 99 14.46 15.78 4.88
C GLU A 99 14.58 16.65 3.62
N ASP A 100 14.58 16.04 2.43
CA ASP A 100 14.64 16.79 1.16
C ASP A 100 13.42 17.71 0.99
N GLN A 101 12.22 17.22 1.33
CA GLN A 101 10.99 18.00 1.27
C GLN A 101 11.02 19.18 2.26
N ALA A 102 11.44 18.95 3.50
CA ALA A 102 11.55 20.00 4.52
C ALA A 102 12.60 21.05 4.12
N ASN A 103 13.75 20.60 3.61
CA ASN A 103 14.81 21.49 3.12
C ASN A 103 14.33 22.33 1.93
N LEU A 104 13.68 21.73 0.94
CA LEU A 104 13.13 22.47 -0.21
C LEU A 104 12.12 23.52 0.24
N GLN A 105 11.23 23.19 1.18
CA GLN A 105 10.28 24.16 1.75
C GLN A 105 10.99 25.30 2.48
N ALA A 106 11.99 24.99 3.31
CA ALA A 106 12.77 26.00 4.03
C ALA A 106 13.48 26.97 3.08
N LEU A 107 14.08 26.46 2.01
CA LEU A 107 14.73 27.28 0.98
C LEU A 107 13.73 28.18 0.25
N VAL A 108 12.54 27.65 -0.08
CA VAL A 108 11.47 28.44 -0.73
C VAL A 108 10.95 29.54 0.21
N ILE A 109 10.73 29.23 1.49
CA ILE A 109 10.28 30.20 2.50
C ILE A 109 11.33 31.29 2.71
N ALA A 110 12.61 30.92 2.78
CA ALA A 110 13.71 31.88 2.91
C ALA A 110 13.88 32.76 1.66
N GLY A 111 13.41 32.31 0.49
CA GLY A 111 13.45 33.08 -0.75
C GLY A 111 14.88 33.33 -1.26
N ILE A 112 15.81 32.42 -0.96
CA ILE A 112 17.23 32.53 -1.29
C ILE A 112 17.64 31.59 -2.43
N ASP A 113 18.72 31.94 -3.11
CA ASP A 113 19.45 31.01 -3.95
C ASP A 113 20.20 30.01 -3.07
N SER A 114 20.31 28.76 -3.49
CA SER A 114 21.02 27.74 -2.72
C SER A 114 21.46 26.59 -3.61
N VAL A 115 22.17 25.63 -3.03
CA VAL A 115 22.38 24.33 -3.65
C VAL A 115 21.30 23.35 -3.22
N PHE A 116 20.88 22.48 -4.13
CA PHE A 116 19.94 21.40 -3.85
C PHE A 116 20.43 20.12 -4.52
N ARG A 117 20.23 18.99 -3.86
CA ARG A 117 20.79 17.71 -4.30
C ARG A 117 19.95 17.12 -5.43
N CYS A 118 20.58 16.78 -6.54
CA CYS A 118 19.94 16.16 -7.69
C CYS A 118 20.95 15.38 -8.54
N ALA A 119 20.45 14.50 -9.40
CA ALA A 119 21.26 13.81 -10.42
C ALA A 119 20.75 14.18 -11.81
N GLU A 120 21.67 14.40 -12.74
CA GLU A 120 21.32 14.58 -14.15
C GLU A 120 20.77 13.28 -14.74
N VAL A 121 19.79 13.39 -15.63
CA VAL A 121 19.23 12.26 -16.37
C VAL A 121 19.56 12.44 -17.84
N SER A 122 20.40 11.55 -18.37
CA SER A 122 20.81 11.58 -19.78
C SER A 122 20.58 10.21 -20.40
N ASN A 123 19.88 10.17 -21.54
CA ASN A 123 19.49 8.93 -22.23
C ASN A 123 18.81 7.90 -21.30
N GLY A 124 17.99 8.38 -20.35
CA GLY A 124 17.30 7.56 -19.36
C GLY A 124 18.16 7.08 -18.18
N VAL A 125 19.47 7.33 -18.19
CA VAL A 125 20.39 6.94 -17.11
C VAL A 125 20.50 8.07 -16.09
N ILE A 126 20.32 7.73 -14.82
CA ILE A 126 20.49 8.66 -13.68
C ILE A 126 21.98 8.73 -13.34
N GLY A 127 22.56 9.91 -13.43
CA GLY A 127 23.95 10.17 -13.08
C GLY A 127 24.21 10.24 -11.57
N PHE A 128 25.41 10.69 -11.20
CA PHE A 128 25.79 10.85 -9.80
C PHE A 128 24.99 11.99 -9.13
N LYS A 129 24.40 11.70 -7.96
CA LYS A 129 23.69 12.72 -7.17
C LYS A 129 24.67 13.65 -6.49
N THR A 130 24.57 14.93 -6.80
CA THR A 130 25.41 15.99 -6.22
C THR A 130 24.61 17.26 -5.98
N TYR A 131 25.19 18.21 -5.25
CA TYR A 131 24.59 19.50 -4.98
C TYR A 131 24.79 20.43 -6.18
N LYS A 132 23.69 20.87 -6.80
CA LYS A 132 23.69 21.84 -7.91
C LYS A 132 23.07 23.16 -7.46
N LYS A 133 23.60 24.29 -7.95
CA LYS A 133 23.06 25.63 -7.67
C LYS A 133 21.69 25.81 -8.31
N HIS A 134 20.75 26.34 -7.54
CA HIS A 134 19.42 26.73 -7.97
C HIS A 134 19.18 28.18 -7.55
N THR A 135 18.59 28.97 -8.43
CA THR A 135 18.05 30.27 -8.06
C THR A 135 16.76 30.11 -7.23
N LYS A 136 16.38 31.12 -6.46
CA LYS A 136 15.10 31.15 -5.73
C LYS A 136 13.89 30.92 -6.63
N ALA A 137 13.94 31.41 -7.87
CA ALA A 137 12.89 31.19 -8.86
C ALA A 137 12.82 29.72 -9.32
N GLN A 138 13.98 29.08 -9.50
CA GLN A 138 14.08 27.65 -9.78
C GLN A 138 13.59 26.82 -8.61
N LEU A 139 14.00 27.11 -7.37
CA LEU A 139 13.51 26.40 -6.18
C LEU A 139 12.00 26.52 -6.00
N LEU A 140 11.43 27.71 -6.24
CA LEU A 140 9.98 27.89 -6.21
C LEU A 140 9.29 27.04 -7.29
N ARG A 141 9.81 27.01 -8.52
CA ARG A 141 9.27 26.16 -9.60
C ARG A 141 9.38 24.68 -9.25
N LEU A 142 10.54 24.23 -8.78
CA LEU A 142 10.78 22.85 -8.34
C LEU A 142 9.79 22.43 -7.25
N SER A 143 9.53 23.30 -6.26
CA SER A 143 8.58 23.00 -5.19
C SER A 143 7.13 22.84 -5.69
N LYS A 144 6.72 23.64 -6.68
CA LYS A 144 5.39 23.51 -7.30
C LYS A 144 5.26 22.21 -8.10
N GLU A 145 6.29 21.86 -8.86
CA GLU A 145 6.34 20.61 -9.63
C GLU A 145 6.35 19.39 -8.71
N ALA A 146 7.16 19.41 -7.64
CA ALA A 146 7.22 18.35 -6.63
C ALA A 146 5.88 18.18 -5.90
N LEU A 147 5.24 19.30 -5.53
CA LEU A 147 3.92 19.28 -4.88
C LEU A 147 2.87 18.66 -5.81
N LYS A 148 2.82 19.09 -7.08
CA LYS A 148 1.89 18.53 -8.06
C LYS A 148 2.10 17.03 -8.23
N PHE A 149 3.34 16.60 -8.46
CA PHE A 149 3.71 15.19 -8.61
C PHE A 149 3.27 14.35 -7.39
N LYS A 150 3.61 14.81 -6.18
CA LYS A 150 3.23 14.13 -4.94
C LYS A 150 1.72 14.06 -4.76
N SER A 151 1.02 15.18 -4.98
CA SER A 151 -0.44 15.26 -4.84
C SER A 151 -1.16 14.37 -5.85
N ASP A 152 -0.71 14.32 -7.10
CA ASP A 152 -1.29 13.47 -8.14
C ASP A 152 -1.16 11.98 -7.76
N LEU A 153 0.00 11.54 -7.26
CA LEU A 153 0.21 10.17 -6.77
C LEU A 153 -0.66 9.85 -5.55
N ILE A 154 -0.69 10.73 -4.54
CA ILE A 154 -1.51 10.52 -3.32
C ILE A 154 -2.98 10.42 -3.68
N LEU A 155 -3.48 11.28 -4.56
CA LEU A 155 -4.87 11.26 -5.00
C LEU A 155 -5.19 9.97 -5.76
N PHE A 156 -4.31 9.57 -6.69
CA PHE A 156 -4.49 8.35 -7.47
C PHE A 156 -4.55 7.12 -6.56
N TYR A 157 -3.53 6.89 -5.72
CA TYR A 157 -3.49 5.72 -4.84
C TYR A 157 -4.53 5.80 -3.72
N GLY A 158 -4.94 7.01 -3.31
CA GLY A 158 -6.09 7.21 -2.43
C GLY A 158 -7.39 6.66 -3.03
N ARG A 159 -7.66 6.97 -4.30
CA ARG A 159 -8.82 6.43 -5.04
C ARG A 159 -8.74 4.92 -5.24
N GLU A 160 -7.55 4.35 -5.41
CA GLU A 160 -7.39 2.89 -5.47
C GLU A 160 -7.75 2.24 -4.13
N LYS A 161 -7.45 2.88 -3.00
CA LYS A 161 -7.90 2.41 -1.67
C LYS A 161 -9.41 2.52 -1.50
N GLU A 162 -10.03 3.60 -1.97
CA GLU A 162 -11.50 3.73 -2.00
C GLU A 162 -12.15 2.60 -2.83
N ARG A 163 -11.57 2.29 -4.00
CA ARG A 163 -12.02 1.16 -4.83
C ARG A 163 -11.85 -0.19 -4.13
N LEU A 164 -10.73 -0.40 -3.44
CA LEU A 164 -10.49 -1.62 -2.65
C LEU A 164 -11.52 -1.74 -1.52
N GLN A 165 -11.84 -0.63 -0.85
CA GLN A 165 -12.81 -0.63 0.24
C GLN A 165 -14.20 -1.02 -0.23
N ALA A 166 -14.59 -0.62 -1.44
CA ALA A 166 -15.87 -0.96 -2.07
C ALA A 166 -16.01 -2.44 -2.48
N VAL A 167 -14.94 -3.25 -2.45
CA VAL A 167 -15.00 -4.68 -2.75
C VAL A 167 -15.68 -5.44 -1.61
N THR A 168 -16.78 -6.15 -1.86
CA THR A 168 -17.55 -6.84 -0.80
C THR A 168 -17.45 -8.37 -0.82
N SER A 169 -16.72 -8.95 -1.78
CA SER A 169 -16.57 -10.40 -1.89
C SER A 169 -15.13 -10.81 -2.19
N LEU A 170 -14.77 -12.05 -1.82
CA LEU A 170 -13.46 -12.64 -2.11
C LEU A 170 -13.21 -12.76 -3.62
N GLU A 171 -14.22 -13.18 -4.39
CA GLU A 171 -14.11 -13.30 -5.85
C GLU A 171 -13.80 -11.95 -6.53
N ALA A 172 -14.45 -10.87 -6.07
CA ALA A 172 -14.18 -9.53 -6.58
C ALA A 172 -12.79 -9.02 -6.13
N LEU A 173 -12.34 -9.44 -4.94
CA LEU A 173 -11.01 -9.09 -4.42
C LEU A 173 -9.89 -9.76 -5.22
N GLU A 174 -10.07 -11.03 -5.62
CA GLU A 174 -9.09 -11.75 -6.46
C GLU A 174 -8.90 -11.09 -7.83
N LYS A 175 -9.95 -10.48 -8.37
CA LYS A 175 -9.92 -9.72 -9.63
C LYS A 175 -9.39 -8.30 -9.44
N PHE A 176 -9.19 -7.84 -8.20
CA PHE A 176 -8.72 -6.49 -7.92
C PHE A 176 -7.26 -6.32 -8.33
N HIS A 177 -7.02 -5.37 -9.22
CA HIS A 177 -5.69 -4.91 -9.58
C HIS A 177 -5.66 -3.39 -9.58
N ILE A 178 -4.51 -2.86 -9.17
CA ILE A 178 -4.24 -1.42 -9.22
C ILE A 178 -4.22 -1.03 -10.70
N LYS A 179 -5.10 -0.11 -11.10
CA LYS A 179 -5.16 0.34 -12.49
C LYS A 179 -4.07 1.38 -12.71
N GLU A 180 -2.83 0.95 -12.89
CA GLU A 180 -1.77 1.86 -13.31
C GLU A 180 -2.12 2.41 -14.69
N TYR A 181 -2.72 3.60 -14.74
CA TYR A 181 -2.83 4.38 -15.97
C TYR A 181 -1.41 4.84 -16.31
N LEU A 182 -0.71 3.99 -17.07
CA LEU A 182 0.44 4.28 -17.92
C LEU A 182 1.26 5.52 -17.52
N THR A 183 2.40 5.28 -16.87
CA THR A 183 3.58 6.16 -17.06
C THR A 183 3.92 6.30 -18.53
#